data_AF-A0A094EZX7-F1
#
_entry.id   AF-A0A094EZX7-F1
#
_cell.length_a   1.000
_cell.length_b   1.000
_cell.length_c   1.000
_cell.angle_alpha   90.00
_cell.angle_beta   90.00
_cell.angle_gamma   90.00
#
_symmetry.space_group_name_H-M   'P 1'
#
loop_
_entity.id
_entity.type
_entity.pdbx_description
1 polymer ?
#
loop_
_entity_poly.entity_id
_entity_poly.type
_entity_poly.pdbx_seq_one_letter_code
_entity_poly.pdbx_strand_id
1 'polypeptide(L)'
;MPGHPRYEIMKRKWESRTDPLWWNCLSSKQISMKRVVRSWVNSRARVAFVNALKRKGYDTNGYRIDGNGDEVPKPNLVGSLHLTTRAELVRAEWPDVEDQADKIVAAIERLQTEKSKPKGKGKWKKTI
;
A
#
# COMPACT_ATOMS: atom_id res chain seq x y z
N MET A 1 -22.34 2.48 -7.24
CA MET A 1 -23.50 3.32 -6.92
C MET A 1 -24.00 3.00 -5.52
N PRO A 2 -24.27 3.99 -4.67
CA PRO A 2 -24.64 3.83 -3.26
C PRO A 2 -26.16 3.62 -3.08
N GLY A 3 -26.75 2.65 -3.78
CA GLY A 3 -28.20 2.38 -3.73
C GLY A 3 -28.59 0.99 -3.24
N HIS A 4 -27.62 0.09 -3.06
CA HIS A 4 -27.89 -1.30 -2.68
C HIS A 4 -27.73 -1.50 -1.17
N PRO A 5 -28.67 -2.14 -0.44
CA PRO A 5 -28.60 -2.30 1.03
C PRO A 5 -27.32 -3.00 1.52
N ARG A 6 -26.77 -3.94 0.75
CA ARG A 6 -25.46 -4.56 1.05
C ARG A 6 -24.27 -3.61 0.95
N TYR A 7 -24.37 -2.47 0.26
CA TYR A 7 -23.27 -1.52 0.14
C TYR A 7 -22.83 -1.02 1.51
N GLU A 8 -23.77 -0.65 2.38
CA GLU A 8 -23.47 -0.19 3.75
C GLU A 8 -22.83 -1.28 4.60
N ILE A 9 -23.32 -2.52 4.49
CA ILE A 9 -22.74 -3.68 5.19
C ILE A 9 -21.31 -3.95 4.71
N MET A 10 -21.10 -3.89 3.39
CA MET A 10 -19.81 -4.17 2.77
C MET A 10 -18.80 -3.05 3.03
N LYS A 11 -19.25 -1.80 3.04
CA LYS A 11 -18.46 -0.63 3.46
C LYS A 11 -18.02 -0.74 4.91
N ARG A 12 -18.93 -1.05 5.83
CA ARG A 12 -18.60 -1.27 7.25
C ARG A 12 -17.58 -2.39 7.43
N LYS A 13 -17.76 -3.53 6.75
CA LYS A 13 -16.77 -4.63 6.75
C LYS A 13 -15.41 -4.22 6.20
N TRP A 14 -15.39 -3.32 5.21
CA TRP A 14 -14.15 -2.81 4.64
C TRP A 14 -13.44 -1.84 5.60
N GLU A 15 -14.20 -0.94 6.23
CA GLU A 15 -13.67 0.05 7.17
C GLU A 15 -13.22 -0.58 8.49
N SER A 16 -13.89 -1.66 8.94
CA SER A 16 -13.52 -2.41 10.13
C SER A 16 -12.37 -3.39 9.91
N ARG A 17 -11.78 -3.43 8.70
CA ARG A 17 -10.79 -4.43 8.35
C ARG A 17 -9.41 -4.03 8.87
N THR A 18 -8.96 -4.74 9.90
CA THR A 18 -7.62 -4.60 10.49
C THR A 18 -6.58 -5.49 9.79
N ASP A 19 -7.01 -6.27 8.79
CA ASP A 19 -6.12 -7.15 8.03
C ASP A 19 -4.96 -6.37 7.39
N PRO A 20 -3.80 -7.04 7.22
CA PRO A 20 -2.58 -6.44 6.68
C PRO A 20 -2.76 -5.93 5.25
N LEU A 21 -1.74 -5.24 4.73
CA LEU A 21 -1.74 -4.61 3.41
C LEU A 21 -2.01 -5.63 2.30
N TRP A 22 -3.20 -5.57 1.70
CA TRP A 22 -3.53 -6.37 0.53
C TRP A 22 -3.02 -5.69 -0.73
N TRP A 23 -1.87 -6.12 -1.21
CA TRP A 23 -1.30 -5.54 -2.41
C TRP A 23 -1.26 -6.51 -3.57
N ASN A 24 -1.42 -5.98 -4.77
CA ASN A 24 -1.14 -6.72 -6.01
C ASN A 24 -0.34 -5.86 -6.98
N CYS A 25 0.33 -6.55 -7.90
CA CYS A 25 1.05 -5.92 -9.00
C CYS A 25 0.50 -6.43 -10.33
N LEU A 26 0.03 -5.50 -11.15
CA LEU A 26 -0.63 -5.73 -12.43
C LEU A 26 0.22 -5.16 -13.56
N SER A 27 0.32 -5.94 -14.64
CA SER A 27 1.02 -5.54 -15.87
C SER A 27 0.04 -5.43 -17.02
N SER A 28 -0.04 -4.27 -17.66
CA SER A 28 -0.89 -4.04 -18.82
C SER A 28 -0.33 -4.70 -20.08
N LYS A 29 -1.20 -5.09 -21.02
CA LYS A 29 -0.80 -5.51 -22.38
C LYS A 29 -0.10 -4.38 -23.16
N GLN A 30 -0.31 -3.12 -22.75
CA GLN A 30 0.34 -1.95 -23.35
C GLN A 30 1.86 -1.91 -23.12
N ILE A 31 2.39 -2.65 -22.13
CA ILE A 31 3.83 -2.72 -21.87
C ILE A 31 4.54 -3.52 -22.95
N SER A 32 3.96 -4.67 -23.32
CA SER A 32 4.48 -5.53 -24.37
C SER A 32 3.44 -6.59 -24.73
N MET A 33 3.33 -6.92 -26.01
CA MET A 33 2.56 -8.09 -26.46
C MET A 33 3.17 -9.41 -25.96
N LYS A 34 4.47 -9.47 -25.71
CA LYS A 34 5.15 -10.69 -25.26
C LYS A 34 4.87 -10.96 -23.78
N ARG A 35 4.31 -12.14 -23.48
CA ARG A 35 3.99 -12.58 -22.10
C ARG A 35 5.23 -12.62 -21.21
N VAL A 36 6.37 -13.07 -21.74
CA VAL A 36 7.63 -13.18 -21.00
C VAL A 36 8.08 -11.82 -20.48
N VAL A 37 8.03 -10.79 -21.32
CA VAL A 37 8.39 -9.42 -20.92
C VAL A 37 7.47 -8.91 -19.82
N ARG A 38 6.16 -9.10 -19.95
CA ARG A 38 5.20 -8.69 -18.90
C ARG A 38 5.44 -9.43 -17.58
N SER A 39 5.70 -10.73 -17.65
CA SER A 39 6.00 -11.53 -16.46
C SER A 39 7.29 -11.07 -15.78
N TRP A 40 8.33 -10.80 -16.56
CA TRP A 40 9.61 -10.32 -16.06
C TRP A 40 9.48 -8.95 -15.37
N VAL A 41 8.82 -7.98 -16.02
CA VAL A 41 8.56 -6.65 -15.44
C VAL A 41 7.74 -6.75 -14.15
N ASN A 42 6.71 -7.61 -14.13
CA ASN A 42 5.86 -7.78 -12.96
C ASN A 42 6.65 -8.43 -11.79
N SER A 43 7.45 -9.46 -12.07
CA SER A 43 8.35 -10.04 -11.07
C SER A 43 9.35 -9.01 -10.55
N ARG A 44 9.94 -8.21 -11.44
CA ARG A 44 10.90 -7.15 -11.09
C ARG A 44 10.28 -6.12 -10.14
N ALA A 45 9.07 -5.63 -10.46
CA ALA A 45 8.34 -4.69 -9.61
C ALA A 45 7.98 -5.30 -8.23
N ARG A 46 7.55 -6.56 -8.21
CA ARG A 46 7.23 -7.28 -6.96
C ARG A 46 8.45 -7.41 -6.06
N VAL A 47 9.59 -7.82 -6.61
CA VAL A 47 10.83 -7.98 -5.83
C VAL A 47 11.27 -6.64 -5.26
N ALA A 48 11.28 -5.56 -6.06
CA ALA A 48 11.65 -4.24 -5.58
C ALA A 48 10.74 -3.75 -4.44
N PHE A 49 9.43 -3.97 -4.57
CA PHE A 49 8.47 -3.59 -3.53
C PHE A 49 8.65 -4.40 -2.24
N VAL A 50 8.84 -5.72 -2.34
CA VAL A 50 9.08 -6.57 -1.16
C VAL A 50 10.40 -6.21 -0.48
N ASN A 51 11.44 -5.88 -1.25
CA ASN A 51 12.71 -5.42 -0.69
C ASN A 51 12.55 -4.07 0.02
N ALA A 52 11.78 -3.14 -0.54
CA ALA A 52 11.47 -1.87 0.11
C ALA A 52 10.69 -2.07 1.43
N LEU A 53 9.68 -2.95 1.44
CA LEU A 53 8.95 -3.30 2.66
C LEU A 53 9.88 -3.86 3.75
N LYS A 54 10.74 -4.82 3.40
CA LYS A 54 11.71 -5.42 4.33
C LYS A 54 12.69 -4.40 4.89
N ARG A 55 13.22 -3.50 4.04
CA ARG A 55 14.13 -2.43 4.47
C ARG A 55 13.47 -1.44 5.43
N LYS A 56 12.15 -1.28 5.35
CA LYS A 56 11.35 -0.44 6.25
C LYS A 56 10.85 -1.20 7.49
N GLY A 57 11.23 -2.47 7.67
CA GLY A 57 10.85 -3.28 8.83
C GLY A 57 9.47 -3.92 8.71
N TYR A 58 8.96 -4.10 7.49
CA TYR A 58 7.71 -4.81 7.21
C TYR A 58 7.96 -6.18 6.56
N ASP A 59 7.12 -7.15 6.87
CA ASP A 59 6.97 -8.40 6.14
C ASP A 59 6.37 -8.15 4.74
N THR A 60 6.47 -9.16 3.89
CA THR A 60 5.90 -9.25 2.54
C THR A 60 4.41 -8.87 2.50
N ASN A 61 3.67 -9.16 3.56
CA ASN A 61 2.24 -8.85 3.68
C ASN A 61 1.96 -7.47 4.29
N GLY A 62 2.97 -6.72 4.75
CA GLY A 62 2.79 -5.42 5.40
C GLY A 62 2.62 -5.49 6.92
N TYR A 63 2.78 -6.67 7.53
CA TYR A 63 2.96 -6.78 8.99
C TYR A 63 4.30 -6.16 9.38
N ARG A 64 4.37 -5.50 10.52
CA ARG A 64 5.66 -5.07 11.06
C ARG A 64 6.39 -6.29 11.61
N ILE A 65 7.68 -6.40 11.34
CA ILE A 65 8.52 -7.46 11.91
C ILE A 65 8.94 -6.97 13.31
N ASP A 66 8.44 -7.62 14.35
CA ASP A 66 8.80 -7.31 15.74
C ASP A 66 10.30 -7.53 15.96
N GLY A 67 11.00 -6.51 16.47
CA GLY A 67 12.44 -6.57 16.75
C GLY A 67 13.30 -5.47 16.12
N ASN A 68 12.75 -4.58 15.28
CA ASN A 68 13.54 -3.54 14.61
C ASN A 68 13.86 -2.29 15.48
N GLY A 69 13.86 -2.40 16.81
CA GLY A 69 14.40 -1.37 17.73
C GLY A 69 13.76 0.02 17.72
N ASP A 70 12.68 0.25 16.97
CA ASP A 70 12.01 1.55 16.94
C ASP A 70 11.30 1.82 18.28
N GLU A 71 11.72 2.89 18.97
CA GLU A 71 11.22 3.32 20.29
C GLU A 71 9.71 3.65 20.33
N VAL A 72 9.09 3.82 19.16
CA VAL A 72 7.65 4.08 19.03
C VAL A 72 6.99 2.95 18.24
N PRO A 73 6.00 2.24 18.80
CA PRO A 73 5.26 1.21 18.07
C PRO A 73 4.48 1.85 16.92
N LYS A 74 5.03 1.80 15.69
CA LYS A 74 4.30 2.19 14.48
C LYS A 74 3.30 1.10 14.12
N PRO A 75 2.09 1.47 13.67
CA PRO A 75 1.06 0.51 13.30
C PRO A 75 1.44 -0.30 12.05
N ASN A 76 0.83 -1.48 11.92
CA ASN A 76 0.91 -2.31 10.71
C ASN A 76 0.39 -1.54 9.49
N LEU A 77 0.94 -1.84 8.31
CA LEU A 77 0.37 -1.31 7.08
C LEU A 77 -0.96 -2.01 6.81
N VAL A 78 -2.04 -1.23 6.78
CA VAL A 78 -3.40 -1.71 6.52
C VAL A 78 -3.99 -1.13 5.23
N GLY A 79 -4.94 -1.85 4.66
CA GLY A 79 -5.69 -1.44 3.47
C GLY A 79 -5.35 -2.25 2.23
N SER A 80 -5.58 -1.65 1.06
CA SER A 80 -5.39 -2.30 -0.24
C SER A 80 -4.55 -1.43 -1.18
N LEU A 81 -3.62 -2.03 -1.90
CA LEU A 81 -2.72 -1.36 -2.85
C LEU A 81 -2.73 -2.06 -4.20
N HIS A 82 -2.98 -1.31 -5.27
CA HIS A 82 -2.85 -1.81 -6.63
C HIS A 82 -1.69 -1.11 -7.33
N LEU A 83 -0.61 -1.86 -7.58
CA LEU A 83 0.54 -1.39 -8.34
C LEU A 83 0.33 -1.73 -9.81
N THR A 84 0.44 -0.74 -10.68
CA THR A 84 0.40 -0.97 -12.13
C THR A 84 1.76 -0.63 -12.73
N THR A 85 2.40 -1.61 -13.36
CA THR A 85 3.72 -1.40 -13.98
C THR A 85 3.60 -0.56 -15.25
N ARG A 86 4.55 0.35 -15.47
CA ARG A 86 4.66 1.16 -16.70
C ARG A 86 5.73 0.61 -17.64
N ALA A 87 5.65 0.97 -18.93
CA ALA A 87 6.60 0.51 -19.94
C ALA A 87 8.05 0.97 -19.68
N GLU A 88 8.22 2.12 -19.03
CA GLU A 88 9.53 2.67 -18.62
C GLU A 88 10.31 1.70 -17.73
N LEU A 89 9.62 0.89 -16.92
CA LEU A 89 10.23 -0.09 -16.02
C LEU A 89 11.00 -1.20 -16.77
N VAL A 90 10.76 -1.37 -18.07
CA VAL A 90 11.49 -2.33 -18.91
C VAL A 90 12.94 -1.90 -19.09
N ARG A 91 13.19 -0.59 -19.21
CA ARG A 91 14.51 -0.01 -19.50
C ARG A 91 15.17 0.60 -18.27
N ALA A 92 14.42 0.84 -17.20
CA ALA A 92 14.94 1.39 -15.95
C ALA A 92 16.06 0.53 -15.37
N GLU A 93 17.05 1.18 -14.78
CA GLU A 93 18.10 0.49 -14.04
C GLU A 93 17.56 -0.01 -12.69
N TRP A 94 18.22 -1.00 -12.09
CA TRP A 94 17.75 -1.58 -10.83
C TRP A 94 17.72 -0.57 -9.67
N PRO A 95 18.74 0.30 -9.49
CA PRO A 95 18.72 1.29 -8.40
C PRO A 95 17.52 2.24 -8.47
N ASP A 96 17.16 2.70 -9.67
CA ASP A 96 16.00 3.59 -9.87
C ASP A 96 14.68 2.90 -9.49
N VAL A 97 14.56 1.61 -9.79
CA VAL A 97 13.37 0.81 -9.47
C VAL A 97 13.25 0.63 -7.95
N GLU A 98 14.35 0.43 -7.25
CA GLU A 98 14.37 0.33 -5.78
C GLU A 98 14.03 1.67 -5.10
N ASP A 99 14.60 2.78 -5.58
CA ASP A 99 14.30 4.12 -5.07
C ASP A 99 12.81 4.47 -5.27
N GLN A 100 12.26 4.13 -6.44
CA GLN A 100 10.84 4.32 -6.68
C GLN A 100 9.96 3.45 -5.76
N ALA A 101 10.37 2.21 -5.47
CA ALA A 101 9.68 1.35 -4.52
C ALA A 101 9.71 1.93 -3.09
N ASP A 102 10.84 2.50 -2.67
CA ASP A 102 10.96 3.16 -1.36
C ASP A 102 10.04 4.37 -1.22
N LYS A 103 9.97 5.20 -2.26
CA LYS A 103 9.06 6.34 -2.32
C LYS A 103 7.60 5.90 -2.19
N ILE A 104 7.22 4.77 -2.80
CA ILE A 104 5.88 4.21 -2.68
C ILE A 104 5.59 3.80 -1.23
N VAL A 105 6.48 3.07 -0.58
CA VAL A 105 6.28 2.64 0.82
C VAL A 105 6.19 3.86 1.75
N ALA A 106 7.08 4.84 1.59
CA ALA A 106 7.02 6.08 2.36
C ALA A 106 5.71 6.86 2.14
N ALA A 107 5.18 6.88 0.92
CA ALA A 107 3.89 7.51 0.64
C ALA A 107 2.73 6.78 1.34
N ILE A 108 2.77 5.45 1.42
CA ILE A 108 1.75 4.65 2.14
C ILE A 108 1.78 4.98 3.64
N GLU A 109 2.96 5.01 4.26
CA GLU A 109 3.11 5.38 5.67
C GLU A 109 2.52 6.78 5.95
N ARG A 110 2.78 7.74 5.05
CA ARG A 110 2.27 9.11 5.15
C ARG A 110 0.75 9.16 5.08
N LEU A 111 0.15 8.47 4.10
CA LEU A 111 -1.31 8.41 3.92
C LEU A 111 -2.02 7.73 5.10
N GLN A 112 -1.38 6.75 5.75
CA GLN A 112 -1.95 6.12 6.94
C GLN A 112 -1.86 7.03 8.17
N THR A 113 -0.76 7.79 8.32
CA THR A 113 -0.60 8.77 9.40
C THR A 113 -1.60 9.92 9.28
N GLU A 114 -1.93 10.36 8.06
CA GLU A 114 -2.95 11.39 7.84
C GLU A 114 -4.37 10.90 8.16
N LYS A 115 -4.69 9.64 7.80
CA LYS A 115 -5.98 9.04 8.15
C LYS A 115 -6.16 8.77 9.64
N SER A 116 -5.07 8.55 10.38
CA SER A 116 -5.14 8.28 11.83
C SER A 116 -5.43 9.53 12.66
N LYS A 117 -5.30 10.76 12.12
CA LYS A 117 -5.70 11.98 12.83
C LYS A 117 -7.21 11.95 13.05
N PRO A 118 -7.70 11.81 14.30
CA PRO A 118 -9.13 11.79 14.55
C PRO A 118 -9.69 13.16 14.18
N LYS A 119 -10.74 13.17 13.34
CA LYS A 119 -11.55 14.36 13.07
C LYS A 119 -12.08 14.83 14.43
N GLY A 120 -11.47 15.89 14.98
CA GLY A 120 -11.73 16.35 16.34
C GLY A 120 -13.23 16.47 16.57
N LYS A 121 -13.75 15.75 17.57
CA LYS A 121 -15.14 15.88 17.99
C LYS A 121 -15.36 17.35 18.37
N GLY A 122 -16.06 18.09 17.52
CA GLY A 122 -16.45 19.47 17.82
C GLY A 122 -17.16 19.50 19.16
N LYS A 123 -16.58 20.18 20.15
CA LYS A 123 -17.19 20.36 21.46
C LYS A 123 -18.51 21.13 21.26
N TRP A 124 -19.64 20.45 21.39
CA TRP A 124 -20.94 21.10 21.44
C TRP A 124 -21.01 21.88 22.75
N LYS A 125 -20.90 23.21 22.68
CA LYS A 125 -21.17 24.07 23.84
C LYS A 125 -22.69 24.07 24.06
N LYS A 126 -23.16 23.49 25.16
CA LYS A 126 -24.50 23.77 25.69
C LYS A 126 -24.43 25.15 26.34
N THR A 127 -25.13 26.11 25.76
CA THR A 127 -25.42 27.39 26.43
C THR A 127 -26.66 27.17 27.30
N ILE A 128 -26.54 27.58 28.57
CA ILE A 128 -27.61 27.62 29.59
C ILE A 128 -28.47 28.86 29.32
#